data_AF-A0A846T9Y1-F1
#
_entry.id   AF-A0A846T9Y1-F1
#
_cell.length_a   1.000
_cell.length_b   1.000
_cell.length_c   1.000
_cell.angle_alpha   90.00
_cell.angle_beta   90.00
_cell.angle_gamma   90.00
#
_symmetry.space_group_name_H-M   'P 1'
#
loop_
_entity.id
_entity.type
_entity.pdbx_description
1 polymer ?
#
loop_
_entity_poly.entity_id
_entity_poly.type
_entity_poly.pdbx_seq_one_letter_code
_entity_poly.pdbx_strand_id
1 'polypeptide(L)'
;MPSDRQTLAQGARRLDGETLLLVANQTLSGGGELMTTIAEQWVQQGLQQGIDSERQLLLRMARRRFGAQAAEQSQSLLSRFKKPEQLEDLGELLLDCNDEAAWLAALNRRVDSLARQ
;
A
#
# COMPACT_ATOMS: atom_id res chain seq x y z
N MET A 1 12.82 -23.17 -32.55
CA MET A 1 13.56 -22.39 -31.55
C MET A 1 12.57 -21.47 -30.82
N PRO A 2 12.09 -21.83 -29.62
CA PRO A 2 11.16 -21.00 -28.86
C PRO A 2 11.89 -20.41 -27.63
N SER A 3 12.55 -19.27 -27.78
CA SER A 3 13.28 -18.63 -26.65
C SER A 3 12.95 -17.15 -26.46
N ASP A 4 12.32 -16.49 -27.43
CA ASP A 4 12.15 -15.03 -27.36
C ASP A 4 11.04 -14.59 -26.39
N ARG A 5 9.99 -15.41 -26.22
CA ARG A 5 8.88 -15.08 -25.31
C ARG A 5 9.22 -15.27 -23.82
N GLN A 6 10.20 -16.14 -23.51
CA GLN A 6 10.56 -16.46 -22.14
C GLN A 6 11.54 -15.44 -21.54
N THR A 7 12.35 -14.79 -22.40
CA THR A 7 13.27 -13.70 -22.01
C THR A 7 12.53 -12.39 -21.71
N LEU A 8 11.46 -12.06 -22.44
CA LEU A 8 10.66 -10.85 -22.21
C LEU A 8 9.98 -10.84 -20.82
N ALA A 9 9.61 -12.01 -20.29
CA ALA A 9 8.98 -12.13 -18.98
C ALA A 9 9.96 -11.94 -17.80
N GLN A 10 11.26 -12.13 -18.02
CA GLN A 10 12.29 -11.91 -16.99
C GLN A 10 12.81 -10.47 -16.97
N GLY A 11 12.75 -9.74 -18.09
CA GLY A 11 13.14 -8.33 -18.18
C GLY A 11 12.21 -7.37 -17.43
N ALA A 12 10.94 -7.74 -17.25
CA ALA A 12 9.95 -6.89 -16.58
C ALA A 12 10.19 -6.68 -15.07
N ARG A 13 11.08 -7.47 -14.44
CA ARG A 13 11.34 -7.40 -12.99
C ARG A 13 12.51 -6.49 -12.59
N ARG A 14 13.12 -5.76 -13.54
CA ARG A 14 14.31 -4.95 -13.26
C ARG A 14 14.44 -3.74 -14.17
N LEU A 15 13.32 -3.09 -14.51
CA LEU A 15 13.36 -1.85 -15.27
C LEU A 15 13.70 -0.70 -14.32
N ASP A 16 14.99 -0.38 -14.22
CA ASP A 16 15.44 0.85 -13.59
C ASP A 16 15.03 2.08 -14.42
N GLY A 17 15.00 3.26 -13.78
CA GLY A 17 14.56 4.49 -14.41
C GLY A 17 15.36 4.88 -15.66
N GLU A 18 16.62 4.45 -15.76
CA GLU A 18 17.47 4.68 -16.94
C GLU A 18 17.06 3.80 -18.13
N THR A 19 16.69 2.54 -17.88
CA THR A 19 16.19 1.64 -18.94
C THR A 19 14.86 2.14 -19.52
N LEU A 20 14.00 2.75 -18.70
CA LEU A 20 12.75 3.36 -19.16
C LEU A 20 12.99 4.59 -20.04
N LEU A 21 13.95 5.45 -19.66
CA LEU A 21 14.34 6.60 -20.48
C LEU A 21 14.94 6.16 -21.82
N LEU A 22 15.72 5.08 -21.82
CA LEU A 22 16.32 4.51 -23.03
C LEU A 22 15.26 3.95 -23.98
N VAL A 23 14.28 3.20 -23.48
CA VAL A 23 13.19 2.62 -24.28
C VAL A 23 12.22 3.72 -24.77
N ALA A 24 11.91 4.72 -23.94
CA ALA A 24 11.06 5.84 -24.33
C ALA A 24 11.65 6.66 -25.49
N ASN A 25 12.97 6.88 -25.46
CA ASN A 25 13.67 7.64 -26.51
C ASN A 25 13.75 6.86 -27.84
N GLN A 26 13.76 5.52 -27.80
CA GLN A 26 13.80 4.67 -29.00
C GLN A 26 12.44 4.51 -29.70
N THR A 27 11.34 4.89 -29.04
CA THR A 27 9.96 4.59 -29.49
C THR A 27 9.16 5.85 -29.86
N LEU A 28 9.82 6.93 -30.26
CA LEU A 28 9.22 8.24 -30.59
C LEU A 28 8.37 8.20 -31.88
N SER A 29 7.24 7.51 -31.79
CA SER A 29 6.00 7.67 -32.57
C SER A 29 4.87 7.10 -31.70
N GLY A 30 4.62 7.73 -30.54
CA GLY A 30 3.66 7.25 -29.52
C GLY A 30 4.05 7.55 -28.04
N GLY A 31 5.22 8.13 -27.79
CA GLY A 31 5.79 8.29 -26.44
C GLY A 31 4.98 9.13 -25.44
N GLY A 32 4.09 10.02 -25.87
CA GLY A 32 3.32 10.88 -24.96
C GLY A 32 2.27 10.12 -24.14
N GLU A 33 1.52 9.21 -24.78
CA GLU A 33 0.48 8.41 -24.11
C GLU A 33 1.10 7.33 -23.23
N LEU A 34 2.20 6.72 -23.68
CA LEU A 34 2.95 5.73 -22.90
C LEU A 34 3.58 6.34 -21.64
N MET A 35 4.20 7.51 -21.74
CA MET A 35 4.76 8.21 -20.58
C MET A 35 3.69 8.58 -19.56
N THR A 36 2.51 9.02 -20.03
CA THR A 36 1.38 9.34 -19.16
C THR A 36 0.90 8.10 -18.40
N THR A 37 0.74 6.97 -19.09
CA THR A 37 0.32 5.70 -18.48
C THR A 37 1.35 5.20 -17.45
N ILE A 38 2.64 5.29 -17.75
CA ILE A 38 3.71 4.91 -16.82
C ILE A 38 3.65 5.82 -15.59
N ALA A 39 3.59 7.14 -15.77
CA ALA A 39 3.52 8.07 -14.65
C ALA A 39 2.33 7.79 -13.71
N GLU A 40 1.14 7.53 -14.26
CA GLU A 40 -0.04 7.16 -13.49
C GLU A 40 0.18 5.87 -12.68
N GLN A 41 0.73 4.83 -13.31
CA GLN A 41 1.02 3.57 -12.62
C GLN A 41 2.01 3.74 -11.47
N TRP A 42 3.07 4.53 -11.68
CA TRP A 42 4.07 4.80 -10.64
C TRP A 42 3.46 5.57 -9.46
N VAL A 43 2.61 6.56 -9.72
CA VAL A 43 1.89 7.29 -8.66
C VAL A 43 0.98 6.35 -7.87
N GLN A 44 0.20 5.50 -8.55
CA GLN A 44 -0.68 4.54 -7.88
C GLN A 44 0.12 3.51 -7.05
N GLN A 45 1.25 3.04 -7.58
CA GLN A 45 2.14 2.13 -6.85
C GLN A 45 2.73 2.80 -5.60
N GLY A 46 3.19 4.05 -5.71
CA GLY A 46 3.71 4.81 -4.58
C GLY A 46 2.66 5.01 -3.49
N LEU A 47 1.42 5.35 -3.87
CA LEU A 47 0.29 5.47 -2.95
C LEU A 47 0.01 4.15 -2.22
N GLN A 48 -0.06 3.03 -2.96
CA GLN A 48 -0.31 1.72 -2.38
C GLN A 48 0.82 1.29 -1.41
N GLN A 49 2.08 1.57 -1.76
CA GLN A 49 3.24 1.32 -0.90
C GLN A 49 3.19 2.17 0.39
N GLY A 50 2.72 3.41 0.31
CA GLY A 50 2.51 4.28 1.46
C GLY A 50 1.45 3.71 2.41
N ILE A 51 0.29 3.35 1.86
CA ILE A 51 -0.82 2.73 2.61
C ILE A 51 -0.35 1.43 3.30
N ASP A 52 0.38 0.57 2.60
CA ASP A 52 0.88 -0.67 3.18
C ASP A 52 1.89 -0.39 4.30
N SER A 53 2.76 0.61 4.12
CA SER A 53 3.74 1.03 5.13
C SER A 53 3.08 1.58 6.39
N GLU A 54 2.02 2.37 6.25
CA GLU A 54 1.23 2.90 7.37
C GLU A 54 0.51 1.79 8.15
N ARG A 55 -0.09 0.81 7.46
CA ARG A 55 -0.69 -0.36 8.14
C ARG A 55 0.37 -1.11 8.97
N GLN A 56 1.56 -1.31 8.41
CA GLN A 56 2.66 -1.96 9.13
C GLN A 56 3.13 -1.14 10.34
N LEU A 57 3.14 0.19 10.23
CA LEU A 57 3.45 1.06 11.37
C LEU A 57 2.41 0.91 12.49
N LEU A 58 1.12 0.99 12.16
CA LEU A 58 0.02 0.80 13.13
C LEU A 58 0.10 -0.56 13.82
N LEU A 59 0.42 -1.62 13.08
CA LEU A 59 0.62 -2.96 13.66
C LEU A 59 1.79 -3.01 14.65
N ARG A 60 2.92 -2.39 14.32
CA ARG A 60 4.06 -2.29 15.24
C ARG A 60 3.71 -1.48 16.48
N MET A 61 2.95 -0.39 16.33
CA MET A 61 2.50 0.44 17.45
C MET A 61 1.52 -0.32 18.36
N ALA A 62 0.51 -0.97 17.78
CA ALA A 62 -0.44 -1.81 18.51
C ALA A 62 0.29 -2.94 19.27
N ARG A 63 1.25 -3.60 18.61
CA ARG A 63 2.08 -4.63 19.25
C ARG A 63 2.86 -4.09 20.44
N ARG A 64 3.46 -2.91 20.29
CA ARG A 64 4.29 -2.29 21.34
C ARG A 64 3.47 -1.81 22.54
N ARG A 65 2.26 -1.29 22.29
CA ARG A 65 1.41 -0.69 23.34
C ARG A 65 0.53 -1.72 24.04
N PHE A 66 -0.04 -2.64 23.28
CA PHE A 66 -1.09 -3.55 23.75
C PHE A 66 -0.69 -5.03 23.71
N GLY A 67 0.41 -5.38 23.03
CA GLY A 67 0.93 -6.74 22.94
C GLY A 67 0.66 -7.44 21.61
N ALA A 68 1.22 -8.64 21.46
CA ALA A 68 1.19 -9.38 20.20
C ALA A 68 -0.23 -9.76 19.74
N GLN A 69 -1.07 -10.17 20.68
CA GLN A 69 -2.46 -10.56 20.41
C GLN A 69 -3.27 -9.40 19.81
N ALA A 70 -3.12 -8.19 20.35
CA ALA A 70 -3.77 -6.99 19.82
C ALA A 70 -3.36 -6.71 18.36
N ALA A 71 -2.08 -6.89 18.03
CA ALA A 71 -1.57 -6.67 16.68
C ALA A 71 -2.10 -7.69 15.68
N GLU A 72 -2.14 -8.98 16.04
CA GLU A 72 -2.69 -10.04 15.19
C GLU A 72 -4.17 -9.80 14.87
N GLN A 73 -4.97 -9.43 15.88
CA GLN A 73 -6.38 -9.09 15.67
C GLN A 73 -6.55 -7.82 14.83
N SER A 74 -5.67 -6.83 15.01
CA SER A 74 -5.70 -5.57 14.24
C SER A 74 -5.36 -5.79 12.77
N GLN A 75 -4.53 -6.77 12.43
CA GLN A 75 -4.07 -7.00 11.05
C GLN A 75 -5.22 -7.23 10.07
N SER A 76 -6.16 -8.09 10.44
CA SER A 76 -7.33 -8.38 9.61
C SER A 76 -8.22 -7.15 9.41
N LEU A 77 -8.38 -6.34 10.46
CA LEU A 77 -9.21 -5.14 10.44
C LEU A 77 -8.56 -4.00 9.63
N LEU A 78 -7.25 -3.78 9.80
CA LEU A 78 -6.49 -2.73 9.10
C LEU A 78 -6.47 -2.92 7.58
N SER A 79 -6.63 -4.16 7.09
CA SER A 79 -6.70 -4.46 5.65
C SER A 79 -7.88 -3.79 4.93
N ARG A 80 -8.94 -3.40 5.67
CA ARG A 80 -10.17 -2.79 5.14
C ARG A 80 -10.01 -1.31 4.81
N PHE A 81 -9.04 -0.62 5.42
CA PHE A 81 -8.77 0.80 5.20
C PHE A 81 -7.92 0.95 3.95
N LYS A 82 -8.38 1.77 2.98
CA LYS A 82 -7.76 1.90 1.65
C LYS A 82 -7.23 3.30 1.36
N LYS A 83 -7.44 4.24 2.27
CA LYS A 83 -7.01 5.63 2.10
C LYS A 83 -6.04 6.03 3.23
N PRO A 84 -5.00 6.83 2.94
CA PRO A 84 -4.04 7.28 3.96
C PRO A 84 -4.70 8.00 5.13
N GLU A 85 -5.65 8.89 4.86
CA GLU A 85 -6.30 9.72 5.90
C GLU A 85 -7.03 8.84 6.93
N GLN A 86 -7.56 7.70 6.49
CA GLN A 86 -8.21 6.74 7.39
C GLN A 86 -7.21 6.04 8.32
N LEU A 87 -5.97 5.81 7.86
CA LEU A 87 -4.92 5.18 8.66
C LEU A 87 -4.27 6.20 9.61
N GLU A 88 -4.15 7.46 9.19
CA GLU A 88 -3.73 8.58 10.05
C GLU A 88 -4.67 8.75 11.24
N ASP A 89 -5.98 8.81 11.00
CA ASP A 89 -7.02 8.89 12.05
C ASP A 89 -6.92 7.73 13.06
N LEU A 90 -6.58 6.53 12.58
CA LEU A 90 -6.37 5.36 13.44
C LEU A 90 -5.10 5.47 14.28
N GLY A 91 -4.08 6.16 13.77
CA GLY A 91 -2.84 6.44 14.51
C GLY A 91 -3.11 7.30 15.73
N GLU A 92 -3.88 8.38 15.58
CA GLU A 92 -4.31 9.23 16.71
C GLU A 92 -5.15 8.43 17.70
N LEU A 93 -6.17 7.71 17.20
CA LEU A 93 -7.05 6.89 18.02
C LEU A 93 -6.30 5.82 18.84
N LEU A 94 -5.27 5.22 18.26
CA LEU A 94 -4.43 4.22 18.93
C LEU A 94 -3.73 4.82 20.15
N LEU A 95 -3.25 6.07 20.06
CA LEU A 95 -2.57 6.76 21.15
C LEU A 95 -3.52 7.11 22.30
N ASP A 96 -4.79 7.38 21.99
CA ASP A 96 -5.84 7.70 22.96
C ASP A 96 -6.40 6.46 23.67
N CYS A 97 -6.22 5.26 23.11
CA CYS A 97 -6.73 4.03 23.71
C CYS A 97 -5.89 3.59 24.91
N ASN A 98 -6.56 3.37 26.05
CA ASN A 98 -5.90 2.97 27.30
C ASN A 98 -5.41 1.52 27.29
N ASP A 99 -6.10 0.62 26.57
CA ASP A 99 -5.80 -0.81 26.54
C ASP A 99 -6.19 -1.45 25.20
N GLU A 100 -5.88 -2.75 25.08
CA GLU A 100 -6.21 -3.58 23.92
C GLU A 100 -7.71 -3.58 23.60
N ALA A 101 -8.56 -3.71 24.61
CA ALA A 101 -10.00 -3.85 24.43
C ALA A 101 -10.61 -2.55 23.86
N ALA A 102 -10.18 -1.40 24.38
CA ALA A 102 -10.58 -0.08 23.88
C ALA A 102 -10.16 0.10 22.42
N TRP A 103 -8.91 -0.27 22.09
CA TRP A 103 -8.38 -0.18 20.73
C TRP A 103 -9.16 -1.07 19.75
N LEU A 104 -9.33 -2.35 20.06
CA LEU A 104 -10.03 -3.28 19.17
C LEU A 104 -11.51 -2.92 19.02
N ALA A 105 -12.17 -2.45 20.07
CA ALA A 105 -13.55 -1.98 19.98
C ALA A 105 -13.66 -0.74 19.09
N ALA A 106 -12.72 0.21 19.21
CA ALA A 106 -12.71 1.41 18.38
C ALA A 106 -12.42 1.09 16.90
N LEU A 107 -11.47 0.20 16.65
CA LEU A 107 -11.11 -0.27 15.31
C LEU A 107 -12.30 -0.99 14.63
N ASN A 108 -13.00 -1.87 15.35
CA ASN A 108 -14.20 -2.53 14.84
C ASN A 108 -15.31 -1.52 14.49
N ARG A 109 -15.57 -0.52 15.35
CA ARG A 109 -16.55 0.54 15.05
C ARG A 109 -16.21 1.31 13.78
N ARG A 110 -14.92 1.62 13.56
CA ARG A 110 -14.45 2.30 12.33
C ARG A 110 -14.70 1.44 11.10
N VAL A 111 -14.37 0.16 11.21
CA VAL A 111 -14.60 -0.83 10.16
C VAL A 111 -16.09 -0.98 9.83
N ASP A 112 -16.96 -1.05 10.83
CA ASP A 112 -18.41 -1.12 10.63
C ASP A 112 -18.95 0.16 9.99
N SER A 113 -18.38 1.32 10.33
CA SER A 113 -18.73 2.58 9.69
C SER A 113 -18.34 2.63 8.22
N LEU A 114 -17.21 2.01 7.83
CA LEU A 114 -16.81 1.90 6.42
C LEU A 114 -17.75 1.00 5.62
N ALA A 115 -18.29 -0.06 6.24
CA ALA A 115 -19.22 -0.97 5.58
C ALA A 115 -20.61 -0.37 5.32
N ARG A 116 -20.94 0.75 5.97
CA ARG A 116 -22.22 1.47 5.83
C ARG A 116 -22.17 2.68 4.89
N GLN A 117 -20.98 3.03 4.41
CA GLN A 117 -20.74 4.09 3.43
C GLN A 117 -20.75 3.48 2.02
#